data_AF-A0A1G0LPZ3-F1
#
_entry.id   AF-A0A1G0LPZ3-F1
#
_cell.length_a   1.000
_cell.length_b   1.000
_cell.length_c   1.000
_cell.angle_alpha   90.00
_cell.angle_beta   90.00
_cell.angle_gamma   90.00
#
_symmetry.space_group_name_H-M   'P 1'
#
loop_
_entity.id
_entity.type
_entity.pdbx_description
1 polymer ?
#
loop_
_entity_poly.entity_id
_entity_poly.type
_entity_poly.pdbx_seq_one_letter_code
_entity_poly.pdbx_strand_id
1 'polypeptide(L)'
;MIKVLTITVITLVTVSATNCFAGYNCDDWVKRSGYCVNYIKSRIPVFPIPKDVAAITSLQNKEIKDVDKGDVAIFNLGNYWHVAYVEKVHVDQQGNATAVDVSEMNFGEQVSFVDFKNRWHPSNESEWKRAISCGVTKTYNQKTVRKNIELGFIDQLWSPESFAFQNFKSSSWFSVL
;
A
#
# COMPACT_ATOMS: atom_id res chain seq x y z
N MET A 1 30.51 -26.78 -37.62
CA MET A 1 30.12 -25.46 -37.11
C MET A 1 28.77 -25.60 -36.39
N ILE A 2 28.77 -25.62 -35.06
CA ILE A 2 27.56 -25.79 -34.24
C ILE A 2 27.00 -24.39 -33.97
N LYS A 3 25.81 -24.09 -34.50
CA LYS A 3 25.08 -22.86 -34.18
C LYS A 3 24.39 -23.06 -32.83
N VAL A 4 24.90 -22.43 -31.79
CA VAL A 4 24.24 -22.35 -30.48
C VAL A 4 23.07 -21.39 -30.61
N LEU A 5 21.85 -21.91 -30.50
CA LEU A 5 20.62 -21.12 -30.49
C LEU A 5 20.36 -20.71 -29.03
N THR A 6 20.76 -19.48 -28.68
CA THR A 6 20.46 -18.91 -27.36
C THR A 6 18.98 -18.52 -27.32
N ILE A 7 18.15 -19.34 -26.66
CA ILE A 7 16.74 -19.02 -26.42
C ILE A 7 16.67 -18.14 -25.17
N THR A 8 16.52 -16.83 -25.37
CA THR A 8 16.23 -15.88 -24.29
C THR A 8 14.78 -16.08 -23.84
N VAL A 9 14.57 -16.72 -22.70
CA VAL A 9 13.26 -16.83 -22.06
C VAL A 9 12.88 -15.45 -21.51
N ILE A 10 12.02 -14.74 -22.22
CA ILE A 10 11.38 -13.52 -21.71
C ILE A 10 10.24 -13.98 -20.79
N THR A 11 10.49 -14.02 -19.49
CA THR A 11 9.41 -14.13 -18.50
C THR A 11 8.57 -12.85 -18.57
N LEU A 12 7.37 -12.96 -19.15
CA LEU A 12 6.32 -11.96 -18.97
C LEU A 12 5.94 -11.95 -17.48
N VAL A 13 6.42 -10.95 -16.74
CA VAL A 13 5.85 -10.62 -15.45
C VAL A 13 4.50 -9.97 -15.74
N THR A 14 3.42 -10.76 -15.76
CA THR A 14 2.07 -10.21 -15.70
C THR A 14 1.92 -9.56 -14.33
N VAL A 15 2.14 -8.25 -14.27
CA VAL A 15 1.81 -7.46 -13.08
C VAL A 15 0.29 -7.48 -13.00
N SER A 16 -0.27 -8.45 -12.27
CA SER A 16 -1.71 -8.49 -12.00
C SER A 16 -2.08 -7.15 -11.35
N ALA A 17 -2.98 -6.43 -12.03
CA ALA A 17 -3.48 -5.15 -11.59
C ALA A 17 -3.94 -5.23 -10.11
N THR A 18 -3.56 -4.24 -9.33
CA THR A 18 -3.56 -4.26 -7.87
C THR A 18 -4.98 -4.19 -7.30
N ASN A 19 -5.49 -5.31 -6.80
CA ASN A 19 -6.81 -5.37 -6.15
C ASN A 19 -6.71 -4.91 -4.70
N CYS A 20 -7.22 -3.71 -4.42
CA CYS A 20 -7.22 -3.05 -3.12
C CYS A 20 -8.68 -2.93 -2.65
N PHE A 21 -9.26 -4.01 -2.11
CA PHE A 21 -10.70 -4.07 -1.87
C PHE A 21 -11.11 -3.89 -0.41
N ALA A 22 -12.09 -3.01 -0.22
CA ALA A 22 -13.17 -3.22 0.75
C ALA A 22 -14.44 -3.61 -0.03
N GLY A 23 -14.62 -4.88 -0.41
CA GLY A 23 -15.92 -5.44 -0.86
C GLY A 23 -16.58 -4.96 -2.17
N TYR A 24 -16.01 -4.03 -2.96
CA TYR A 24 -16.60 -3.53 -4.22
C TYR A 24 -15.73 -3.83 -5.45
N ASN A 25 -16.31 -3.90 -6.66
CA ASN A 25 -15.52 -3.96 -7.91
C ASN A 25 -14.86 -2.59 -8.18
N CYS A 26 -13.53 -2.57 -8.29
CA CYS A 26 -12.70 -1.36 -8.45
C CYS A 26 -11.87 -1.38 -9.75
N ASP A 27 -12.15 -2.31 -10.68
CA ASP A 27 -11.31 -2.56 -11.87
C ASP A 27 -11.05 -1.30 -12.72
N ASP A 28 -12.10 -0.49 -12.94
CA ASP A 28 -12.01 0.74 -13.72
C ASP A 28 -11.03 1.74 -13.12
N TRP A 29 -11.02 1.84 -11.79
CA TRP A 29 -10.15 2.73 -11.06
C TRP A 29 -8.74 2.17 -11.01
N VAL A 30 -8.56 0.86 -10.81
CA VAL A 30 -7.23 0.23 -10.83
C VAL A 30 -6.53 0.54 -12.15
N LYS A 31 -7.24 0.46 -13.28
CA LYS A 31 -6.71 0.83 -14.61
C LYS A 31 -6.29 2.30 -14.73
N ARG A 32 -6.92 3.21 -13.97
CA ARG A 32 -6.59 4.64 -13.97
C ARG A 32 -5.31 4.97 -13.21
N SER A 33 -4.68 3.98 -12.55
CA SER A 33 -3.52 4.16 -11.68
C SER A 33 -3.79 5.17 -10.55
N GLY A 34 -2.85 5.38 -9.63
CA GLY A 34 -3.04 6.40 -8.59
C GLY A 34 -3.52 5.89 -7.22
N TYR A 35 -3.61 4.58 -7.01
CA TYR A 35 -3.89 3.99 -5.70
C TYR A 35 -2.71 4.12 -4.74
N CYS A 36 -3.00 4.23 -3.45
CA CYS A 36 -2.00 4.22 -2.39
C CYS A 36 -1.08 2.98 -2.47
N VAL A 37 -1.63 1.80 -2.76
CA VAL A 37 -0.85 0.56 -2.94
C VAL A 37 0.10 0.59 -4.14
N ASN A 38 -0.24 1.29 -5.22
CA ASN A 38 0.66 1.44 -6.37
C ASN A 38 1.89 2.27 -5.99
N TYR A 39 1.67 3.30 -5.18
CA TYR A 39 2.77 4.10 -4.64
C TYR A 39 3.67 3.25 -3.74
N ILE A 40 3.11 2.50 -2.79
CA ILE A 40 3.89 1.62 -1.93
C ILE A 40 4.66 0.58 -2.75
N LYS A 41 4.04 -0.08 -3.74
CA LYS A 41 4.75 -1.04 -4.61
C LYS A 41 5.93 -0.44 -5.37
N SER A 42 5.86 0.84 -5.73
CA SER A 42 7.00 1.53 -6.37
C SER A 42 8.14 1.85 -5.41
N ARG A 43 7.88 1.90 -4.10
CA ARG A 43 8.87 2.12 -3.04
C ARG A 43 9.38 0.80 -2.45
N ILE A 44 8.49 -0.17 -2.27
CA ILE A 44 8.71 -1.48 -1.68
C ILE A 44 8.04 -2.53 -2.59
N PRO A 45 8.74 -3.03 -3.63
CA PRO A 45 8.17 -3.97 -4.59
C PRO A 45 7.60 -5.25 -3.98
N VAL A 46 8.13 -5.68 -2.84
CA VAL A 46 7.71 -6.89 -2.12
C VAL A 46 6.44 -6.71 -1.28
N PHE A 47 5.91 -5.49 -1.11
CA PHE A 47 4.72 -5.24 -0.30
C PHE A 47 3.53 -6.07 -0.79
N PRO A 48 2.92 -6.94 0.03
CA PRO A 48 1.77 -7.75 -0.40
C PRO A 48 0.54 -6.85 -0.63
N ILE A 49 -0.21 -7.13 -1.69
CA ILE A 49 -1.46 -6.41 -1.97
C ILE A 49 -2.62 -7.28 -1.49
N PRO A 50 -3.28 -6.91 -0.39
CA PRO A 50 -4.34 -7.73 0.18
C PRO A 50 -5.58 -7.66 -0.70
N LYS A 51 -6.21 -8.81 -0.93
CA LYS A 51 -7.38 -8.92 -1.82
C LYS A 51 -8.72 -8.80 -1.10
N ASP A 52 -8.72 -8.92 0.22
CA ASP A 52 -9.90 -8.89 1.07
C ASP A 52 -9.56 -8.36 2.48
N VAL A 53 -10.59 -8.19 3.30
CA VAL A 53 -10.48 -7.65 4.66
C VAL A 53 -9.59 -8.51 5.56
N ALA A 54 -9.69 -9.84 5.47
CA ALA A 54 -8.86 -10.74 6.28
C ALA A 54 -7.38 -10.60 5.92
N ALA A 55 -7.07 -10.50 4.62
CA ALA A 55 -5.73 -10.26 4.13
C ALA A 55 -5.19 -8.89 4.59
N ILE A 56 -6.02 -7.84 4.63
CA ILE A 56 -5.62 -6.52 5.16
C ILE A 56 -5.21 -6.65 6.62
N THR A 57 -6.04 -7.26 7.48
CA THR A 57 -5.74 -7.44 8.90
C THR A 57 -4.48 -8.29 9.13
N SER A 58 -4.19 -9.22 8.23
CA SER A 58 -2.97 -10.04 8.32
C SER A 58 -1.68 -9.32 7.95
N LEU A 59 -1.74 -8.08 7.46
CA LEU A 59 -0.55 -7.29 7.14
C LEU A 59 0.19 -6.78 8.37
N GLN A 60 -0.42 -6.79 9.55
CA GLN A 60 0.26 -6.38 10.77
C GLN A 60 1.36 -7.37 11.14
N ASN A 61 2.63 -6.96 11.02
CA ASN A 61 3.79 -7.79 11.34
C ASN A 61 4.79 -7.13 12.31
N LYS A 62 4.40 -5.98 12.86
CA LYS A 62 5.19 -5.17 13.78
C LYS A 62 4.26 -4.39 14.71
N GLU A 63 4.69 -4.15 15.95
CA GLU A 63 3.95 -3.29 16.88
C GLU A 63 4.16 -1.81 16.50
N ILE A 64 3.13 -0.97 16.75
CA ILE A 64 3.15 0.45 16.38
C ILE A 64 4.32 1.19 17.05
N LYS A 65 4.65 0.84 18.30
CA LYS A 65 5.73 1.46 19.08
C LYS A 65 7.12 1.22 18.47
N ASP A 66 7.27 0.15 17.69
CA ASP A 66 8.55 -0.25 17.11
C ASP A 66 8.76 0.35 15.72
N VAL A 67 7.88 1.26 15.27
CA VAL A 67 7.92 1.85 13.91
C VAL A 67 9.32 2.33 13.50
N ASP A 68 9.69 2.01 12.26
CA ASP A 68 10.93 2.44 11.64
C ASP A 68 10.69 3.14 10.31
N LYS A 69 11.68 3.93 9.90
CA LYS A 69 11.75 4.44 8.54
C LYS A 69 11.77 3.26 7.56
N GLY A 70 10.93 3.31 6.52
CA GLY A 70 10.81 2.23 5.55
C GLY A 70 9.65 1.27 5.80
N ASP A 71 9.01 1.37 6.97
CA ASP A 71 7.77 0.66 7.22
C ASP A 71 6.61 1.24 6.40
N VAL A 72 5.54 0.47 6.29
CA VAL A 72 4.26 0.88 5.73
C VAL A 72 3.28 1.09 6.87
N ALA A 73 2.83 2.34 7.02
CA ALA A 73 1.74 2.69 7.91
C ALA A 73 0.40 2.38 7.22
N ILE A 74 -0.46 1.65 7.91
CA ILE A 74 -1.77 1.24 7.44
C ILE A 74 -2.83 1.95 8.29
N PHE A 75 -3.80 2.57 7.62
CA PHE A 75 -4.89 3.33 8.21
C PHE A 75 -6.23 2.69 7.82
N ASN A 76 -7.16 2.62 8.75
CA ASN A 76 -8.55 2.26 8.51
C ASN A 76 -9.42 3.51 8.53
N LEU A 77 -9.89 3.94 7.36
CA LEU A 77 -10.71 5.14 7.22
C LEU A 77 -12.22 4.83 7.25
N GLY A 78 -12.59 3.64 7.74
CA GLY A 78 -13.96 3.17 7.90
C GLY A 78 -14.57 2.60 6.61
N ASN A 79 -14.49 3.32 5.51
CA ASN A 79 -15.02 2.88 4.21
C ASN A 79 -13.97 2.25 3.28
N TYR A 80 -12.69 2.51 3.51
CA TYR A 80 -11.55 1.86 2.85
C TYR A 80 -10.32 1.89 3.76
N TRP A 81 -9.35 1.05 3.43
CA TRP A 81 -8.03 1.07 4.07
C TRP A 81 -7.05 1.88 3.22
N HIS A 82 -6.10 2.54 3.86
CA HIS A 82 -5.13 3.40 3.21
C HIS A 82 -3.72 3.06 3.66
N VAL A 83 -2.74 3.24 2.79
CA VAL A 83 -1.32 2.96 3.09
C VAL A 83 -0.41 4.12 2.75
N ALA A 84 0.59 4.34 3.60
CA ALA A 84 1.63 5.34 3.41
C ALA A 84 3.00 4.77 3.80
N TYR A 85 4.05 5.25 3.14
CA TYR A 85 5.43 4.88 3.42
C TYR A 85 5.99 5.77 4.52
N VAL A 86 6.59 5.19 5.56
CA VAL A 86 7.22 5.95 6.66
C VAL A 86 8.55 6.52 6.20
N GLU A 87 8.62 7.84 6.04
CA GLU A 87 9.84 8.56 5.62
C GLU A 87 10.75 8.88 6.81
N LYS A 88 10.16 9.15 7.97
CA LYS A 88 10.86 9.54 9.19
C LYS A 88 10.05 9.14 10.43
N VAL A 89 10.76 8.72 11.47
CA VAL A 89 10.21 8.54 12.82
C VAL A 89 10.72 9.67 13.70
N HIS A 90 9.82 10.30 14.46
CA HIS A 90 10.15 11.29 15.48
C HIS A 90 10.09 10.61 16.84
N VAL A 91 11.10 10.88 17.67
CA VAL A 91 11.24 10.28 18.99
C VAL A 91 11.22 11.35 20.09
N ASP A 92 10.78 10.96 21.27
CA ASP A 92 10.88 11.79 22.48
C ASP A 92 12.31 11.80 23.05
N GLN A 93 12.49 12.46 24.19
CA GLN A 93 13.79 12.54 24.88
C GLN A 93 14.28 11.20 25.43
N GLN A 94 13.37 10.24 25.60
CA GLN A 94 13.64 8.89 26.07
C GLN A 94 13.93 7.92 24.90
N GLY A 95 13.81 8.40 23.66
CA GLY A 95 14.02 7.62 22.44
C GLY A 95 12.79 6.84 21.98
N ASN A 96 11.60 7.07 22.56
CA ASN A 96 10.37 6.39 22.12
C ASN A 96 9.79 7.09 20.91
N ALA A 97 9.30 6.31 19.94
CA ALA A 97 8.58 6.85 18.80
C ALA A 97 7.29 7.56 19.25
N THR A 98 7.04 8.76 18.73
CA THR A 98 5.86 9.60 19.07
C THR A 98 5.05 10.00 17.85
N ALA A 99 5.72 10.18 16.71
CA ALA A 99 5.08 10.54 15.46
C ALA A 99 5.91 10.05 14.26
N VAL A 100 5.31 10.10 13.08
CA VAL A 100 5.97 9.81 11.80
C VAL A 100 5.70 10.89 10.75
N ASP A 101 6.66 11.06 9.86
CA ASP A 101 6.40 11.67 8.55
C ASP A 101 6.17 10.53 7.54
N VAL A 102 5.13 10.67 6.71
CA VAL A 102 4.80 9.66 5.69
C VAL A 102 4.69 10.28 4.32
N SER A 103 5.08 9.52 3.31
CA SER A 103 4.81 9.81 1.90
C SER A 103 3.79 8.84 1.34
N GLU A 104 2.92 9.33 0.47
CA GLU A 104 1.78 8.56 0.01
C GLU A 104 1.22 9.10 -1.31
N MET A 105 0.18 8.41 -1.79
CA MET A 105 -0.59 8.82 -2.95
C MET A 105 -2.08 8.65 -2.67
N ASN A 106 -2.91 9.52 -3.26
CA ASN A 106 -4.36 9.44 -3.14
C ASN A 106 -4.84 9.50 -1.69
N PHE A 107 -4.28 10.45 -0.94
CA PHE A 107 -4.75 10.77 0.39
C PHE A 107 -5.40 12.14 0.45
N GLY A 108 -6.54 12.21 1.11
CA GLY A 108 -7.26 13.45 1.36
C GLY A 108 -8.71 13.16 1.65
N GLU A 109 -9.51 14.20 1.61
CA GLU A 109 -10.95 14.09 1.84
C GLU A 109 -11.65 13.32 0.72
N GLN A 110 -12.78 12.73 1.10
CA GLN A 110 -13.72 12.17 0.16
C GLN A 110 -14.11 13.21 -0.90
N VAL A 111 -14.12 12.80 -2.17
CA VAL A 111 -14.57 13.66 -3.27
C VAL A 111 -16.10 13.77 -3.26
N SER A 112 -16.63 14.99 -3.39
CA SER A 112 -18.08 15.20 -3.49
C SER A 112 -18.61 14.71 -4.83
N PHE A 113 -19.92 14.41 -4.93
CA PHE A 113 -20.51 14.00 -6.21
C PHE A 113 -20.36 15.10 -7.28
N VAL A 114 -20.46 16.37 -6.90
CA VAL A 114 -20.29 17.51 -7.82
C VAL A 114 -18.86 17.58 -8.35
N ASP A 115 -17.86 17.55 -7.46
CA ASP A 115 -16.44 17.57 -7.87
C ASP A 115 -16.11 16.36 -8.73
N PHE A 116 -16.64 15.20 -8.35
CA PHE A 116 -16.45 13.95 -9.07
C PHE A 116 -17.07 14.03 -10.47
N LYS A 117 -18.28 14.60 -10.59
CA LYS A 117 -18.95 14.79 -11.88
C LYS A 117 -18.17 15.71 -12.82
N ASN A 118 -17.61 16.79 -12.27
CA ASN A 118 -16.82 17.75 -13.04
C ASN A 118 -15.50 17.15 -13.54
N ARG A 119 -14.91 16.21 -12.79
CA ARG A 119 -13.59 15.66 -13.09
C ARG A 119 -13.61 14.40 -13.96
N TRP A 120 -14.57 13.51 -13.73
CA TRP A 120 -14.60 12.19 -14.38
C TRP A 120 -15.82 11.94 -15.27
N HIS A 121 -16.79 12.87 -15.29
CA HIS A 121 -18.00 12.80 -16.12
C HIS A 121 -18.70 11.42 -16.05
N PRO A 122 -19.07 10.96 -14.84
CA PRO A 122 -19.71 9.67 -14.66
C PRO A 122 -21.11 9.65 -15.27
N SER A 123 -21.57 8.45 -15.63
CA SER A 123 -22.89 8.26 -16.21
C SER A 123 -24.00 8.39 -15.17
N ASN A 124 -23.70 8.12 -13.89
CA ASN A 124 -24.64 8.17 -12.78
C ASN A 124 -23.93 8.28 -11.40
N GLU A 125 -24.72 8.49 -10.34
CA GLU A 125 -24.24 8.59 -8.96
C GLU A 125 -23.63 7.27 -8.42
N SER A 126 -24.06 6.12 -8.94
CA SER A 126 -23.53 4.81 -8.50
C SER A 126 -22.04 4.65 -8.84
N GLU A 127 -21.56 5.26 -9.94
CA GLU A 127 -20.12 5.29 -10.24
C GLU A 127 -19.32 6.07 -9.19
N TRP A 128 -19.86 7.19 -8.69
CA TRP A 128 -19.25 7.95 -7.61
C TRP A 128 -19.20 7.16 -6.31
N LYS A 129 -20.32 6.53 -5.92
CA LYS A 129 -20.38 5.65 -4.75
C LYS A 129 -19.36 4.52 -4.81
N ARG A 130 -19.21 3.89 -5.98
CA ARG A 130 -18.19 2.87 -6.21
C ARG A 130 -16.78 3.44 -6.05
N ALA A 131 -16.51 4.62 -6.63
CA ALA A 131 -15.20 5.26 -6.55
C ALA A 131 -14.77 5.56 -5.10
N ILE A 132 -15.65 6.16 -4.29
CA ILE A 132 -15.34 6.47 -2.89
C ILE A 132 -15.13 5.20 -2.07
N SER A 133 -15.88 4.13 -2.33
CA SER A 133 -15.67 2.82 -1.69
C SER A 133 -14.37 2.15 -2.12
N CYS A 134 -13.89 2.48 -3.31
CA CYS A 134 -12.58 2.10 -3.81
C CYS A 134 -11.45 3.06 -3.35
N GLY A 135 -11.71 3.94 -2.38
CA GLY A 135 -10.71 4.85 -1.82
C GLY A 135 -10.33 6.03 -2.71
N VAL A 136 -11.13 6.39 -3.71
CA VAL A 136 -10.88 7.58 -4.54
C VAL A 136 -11.15 8.86 -3.74
N THR A 137 -10.13 9.71 -3.60
CA THR A 137 -10.18 10.97 -2.85
C THR A 137 -10.13 12.18 -3.79
N LYS A 138 -10.30 13.41 -3.25
CA LYS A 138 -10.12 14.66 -4.01
C LYS A 138 -8.74 14.75 -4.68
N THR A 139 -7.70 14.19 -4.06
CA THR A 139 -6.31 14.23 -4.49
C THR A 139 -5.90 12.94 -5.22
N TYR A 140 -6.86 12.22 -5.80
CA TYR A 140 -6.59 10.99 -6.54
C TYR A 140 -5.46 11.15 -7.56
N ASN A 141 -4.54 10.17 -7.57
CA ASN A 141 -3.29 10.12 -8.35
C ASN A 141 -2.26 11.22 -8.02
N GLN A 142 -2.43 11.97 -6.93
CA GLN A 142 -1.43 12.93 -6.47
C GLN A 142 -0.57 12.32 -5.36
N LYS A 143 0.72 12.60 -5.40
CA LYS A 143 1.66 12.27 -4.33
C LYS A 143 1.69 13.39 -3.31
N THR A 144 1.74 13.05 -2.03
CA THR A 144 1.87 14.02 -0.95
C THR A 144 2.80 13.50 0.15
N VAL A 145 3.26 14.42 1.00
CA VAL A 145 4.01 14.12 2.22
C VAL A 145 3.26 14.75 3.37
N ARG A 146 2.88 13.95 4.37
CA ARG A 146 2.33 14.43 5.64
C ARG A 146 3.39 14.31 6.70
N LYS A 147 3.43 15.32 7.58
CA LYS A 147 4.42 15.39 8.67
C LYS A 147 3.75 15.31 10.02
N ASN A 148 4.50 14.82 11.00
CA ASN A 148 4.10 14.76 12.41
C ASN A 148 2.75 14.05 12.64
N ILE A 149 2.53 12.91 11.99
CA ILE A 149 1.38 12.05 12.27
C ILE A 149 1.65 11.33 13.58
N GLU A 150 0.84 11.60 14.60
CA GLU A 150 0.91 10.89 15.88
C GLU A 150 0.67 9.39 15.70
N LEU A 151 1.41 8.56 16.42
CA LEU A 151 1.34 7.09 16.28
C LEU A 151 -0.06 6.53 16.54
N GLY A 152 -0.86 7.18 17.39
CA GLY A 152 -2.23 6.75 17.69
C GLY A 152 -3.19 6.78 16.50
N PHE A 153 -2.82 7.44 15.39
CA PHE A 153 -3.60 7.42 14.15
C PHE A 153 -3.26 6.24 13.23
N ILE A 154 -2.22 5.46 13.53
CA ILE A 154 -1.83 4.29 12.72
C ILE A 154 -2.53 3.06 13.30
N ASP A 155 -3.27 2.33 12.46
CA ASP A 155 -3.95 1.10 12.89
C ASP A 155 -3.00 -0.10 12.90
N GLN A 156 -2.17 -0.22 11.86
CA GLN A 156 -1.25 -1.36 11.70
C GLN A 156 0.07 -0.90 11.07
N LEU A 157 1.13 -1.64 11.36
CA LEU A 157 2.42 -1.52 10.70
C LEU A 157 2.79 -2.81 9.98
N TRP A 158 3.30 -2.64 8.77
CA TRP A 158 3.96 -3.69 8.02
C TRP A 158 5.39 -3.25 7.72
N SER A 159 6.35 -4.16 7.91
CA SER A 159 7.77 -3.93 7.60
C SER A 159 8.27 -4.94 6.56
N PRO A 160 9.16 -4.51 5.64
CA PRO A 160 9.80 -5.44 4.70
C PRO A 160 10.84 -6.36 5.36
N GLU A 161 11.49 -5.93 6.45
CA GLU A 161 12.61 -6.66 7.06
C GLU A 161 12.16 -7.90 7.86
N SER A 162 10.98 -7.85 8.46
CA SER A 162 10.36 -9.03 9.10
C SER A 162 10.01 -10.13 8.09
N PHE A 163 9.80 -9.78 6.82
CA PHE A 163 9.61 -10.74 5.73
C PHE A 163 10.94 -11.38 5.26
N ALA A 164 12.06 -10.67 5.37
CA ALA A 164 13.39 -11.23 5.10
C ALA A 164 13.81 -12.25 6.19
N PHE A 165 13.46 -12.00 7.46
CA PHE A 165 13.74 -12.91 8.57
C PHE A 165 12.97 -14.25 8.48
N GLN A 166 11.78 -14.28 7.89
CA GLN A 166 11.05 -15.54 7.66
C GLN A 166 11.68 -16.39 6.55
N ASN A 167 12.22 -15.77 5.49
CA ASN A 167 12.91 -16.50 4.41
C ASN A 167 14.31 -17.01 4.82
N PHE A 168 14.95 -16.38 5.80
CA PHE A 168 16.19 -16.91 6.40
C PHE A 168 15.94 -18.11 7.32
N LYS A 169 14.79 -18.18 8.00
CA LYS A 169 14.42 -19.35 8.83
C LYS A 169 13.95 -20.57 8.02
N SER A 170 13.45 -20.39 6.80
CA SER A 170 13.03 -21.52 5.96
C SER A 170 14.18 -22.20 5.20
N SER A 171 15.38 -21.60 5.18
CA SER A 171 16.55 -22.13 4.46
C SER A 171 17.61 -22.78 5.35
N SER A 172 17.42 -22.85 6.67
CA SER A 172 18.32 -23.58 7.57
C SER A 172 17.76 -24.95 7.94
N TRP A 173 17.74 -25.89 6.99
CA TRP A 173 17.75 -27.31 7.31
C TRP A 173 19.16 -27.87 7.12
N PHE A 174 19.63 -28.45 8.21
CA PHE A 174 20.88 -29.15 8.43
C PHE A 174 21.37 -30.01 7.27
N SER A 175 22.69 -30.02 7.08
CA SER A 175 23.44 -31.29 6.98
C SER A 175 24.85 -31.06 7.54
N VAL A 176 24.97 -31.29 8.84
CA VAL A 176 26.18 -31.84 9.44
C VAL A 176 26.13 -33.33 9.13
N LEU A 177 27.09 -33.82 8.35
CA LEU A 177 27.84 -35.07 8.51
C LEU A 177 28.95 -35.10 7.44
#